data_AF-A0A9W8MB23-F1
#
_entry.id   AF-A0A9W8MB23-F1
#
_cell.length_a   1.000
_cell.length_b   1.000
_cell.length_c   1.000
_cell.angle_alpha   90.00
_cell.angle_beta   90.00
_cell.angle_gamma   90.00
#
_symmetry.space_group_name_H-M   'P 1'
#
loop_
_entity.id
_entity.type
_entity.pdbx_description
1 polymer ?
#
loop_
_entity_poly.entity_id
_entity_poly.type
_entity_poly.pdbx_seq_one_letter_code
_entity_poly.pdbx_strand_id
1 'polypeptide(L)'
;MYVHSLTVHPDIRDPSLEYTVRVFVPSPEGDWLSDKSVLECEEECRRAGVLHLMRMGDVVWDIAVGDEGNVGRLVYDGKYLIDLDYTWNPIGDLPKYIPALAFPPSYFHQAIRTGVVTSNPVVHVDISPWGEEIAKNLQLLQDRVKTETPQGAEHNVVRWVHRSSFVIRPPARVMQRGPSVNGWGQPHTPRIAIPDTNNLFIDSGWYGTIVVETEGTNEALADLQERCGPRAFPPQPRPSNPAQQKAQQEVKKVFRILREKSRPGEICIKAVGIKERIL
;
A
#
# COMPACT_ATOMS: atom_id res chain seq x y z
N MET A 1 -10.82 -20.21 31.70
CA MET A 1 -9.41 -20.61 31.94
C MET A 1 -8.58 -19.74 31.01
N TYR A 2 -7.99 -18.67 31.54
CA TYR A 2 -7.29 -17.64 30.74
C TYR A 2 -5.83 -18.06 30.55
N VAL A 3 -5.40 -18.23 29.31
CA VAL A 3 -3.98 -18.33 28.95
C VAL A 3 -3.68 -17.20 27.98
N HIS A 4 -3.09 -16.14 28.51
CA HIS A 4 -2.47 -15.09 27.71
C HIS A 4 -1.13 -15.63 27.20
N SER A 5 -0.97 -15.73 25.89
CA SER A 5 0.32 -15.97 25.25
C SER A 5 0.46 -14.98 24.11
N LEU A 6 1.10 -13.85 24.40
CA LEU A 6 1.47 -12.85 23.42
C LEU A 6 3.01 -12.77 23.46
N THR A 7 3.67 -13.24 22.40
CA THR A 7 5.13 -13.32 22.32
C THR A 7 5.63 -12.16 21.46
N VAL A 8 6.30 -11.18 22.06
CA VAL A 8 7.09 -10.18 21.32
C VAL A 8 8.40 -9.96 22.06
N HIS A 9 9.53 -10.33 21.46
CA HIS A 9 10.86 -10.13 22.03
C HIS A 9 11.42 -8.75 21.58
N PRO A 10 12.07 -7.95 22.46
CA PRO A 10 12.32 -6.53 22.18
C PRO A 10 13.53 -6.23 21.31
N ASP A 11 14.54 -7.09 21.24
CA ASP A 11 15.79 -6.78 20.55
C ASP A 11 16.17 -7.90 19.58
N ILE A 12 16.38 -7.50 18.32
CA ILE A 12 16.54 -8.33 17.12
C ILE A 12 15.19 -8.92 16.68
N ARG A 13 14.52 -8.28 15.70
CA ARG A 13 13.34 -8.87 15.03
C ARG A 13 13.79 -10.20 14.43
N ASP A 14 13.45 -11.28 15.11
CA ASP A 14 13.55 -12.64 14.58
C ASP A 14 12.74 -12.67 13.28
N PRO A 15 13.29 -13.15 12.14
CA PRO A 15 12.51 -13.40 10.93
C PRO A 15 11.35 -14.39 11.13
N SER A 16 11.25 -15.04 12.30
CA SER A 16 10.12 -15.86 12.76
C SER A 16 9.00 -15.10 13.49
N LEU A 17 9.19 -13.82 13.85
CA LEU A 17 8.09 -12.97 14.33
C LEU A 17 7.17 -12.68 13.13
N GLU A 18 6.10 -13.46 13.02
CA GLU A 18 4.97 -13.15 12.15
C GLU A 18 4.59 -11.68 12.35
N TYR A 19 4.42 -10.95 11.24
CA TYR A 19 4.13 -9.51 11.16
C TYR A 19 2.78 -9.09 11.77
N THR A 20 2.18 -9.96 12.59
CA THR A 20 0.81 -9.90 13.08
C THR A 20 0.77 -10.18 14.58
N VAL A 21 0.35 -9.19 15.36
CA VAL A 21 0.04 -9.35 16.78
C VAL A 21 -1.34 -9.98 16.91
N ARG A 22 -1.45 -11.11 17.60
CA ARG A 22 -2.73 -11.79 17.81
C ARG A 22 -3.33 -11.36 19.14
N VAL A 23 -4.60 -10.94 19.11
CA VAL A 23 -5.41 -10.64 20.30
C VAL A 23 -6.66 -11.50 20.30
N PHE A 24 -7.34 -11.56 21.44
CA PHE A 24 -8.60 -12.28 21.56
C PHE A 24 -9.59 -11.39 22.31
N VAL A 25 -10.52 -10.77 21.59
CA VAL A 25 -11.62 -9.99 22.15
C VAL A 25 -12.92 -10.67 21.77
N PRO A 26 -13.67 -11.24 22.74
CA PRO A 26 -14.92 -11.93 22.43
C PRO A 26 -15.88 -11.01 21.67
N SER A 27 -16.30 -11.44 20.48
CA SER A 27 -17.34 -10.77 19.69
C SER A 27 -18.65 -11.56 19.76
N PRO A 28 -19.50 -11.33 20.79
CA PRO A 28 -20.77 -12.04 20.92
C PRO A 28 -21.77 -11.71 19.80
N GLU A 29 -21.55 -10.61 19.08
CA GLU A 29 -22.43 -10.11 18.01
C GLU A 29 -22.03 -10.60 16.59
N GLY A 30 -20.87 -11.27 16.43
CA GLY A 30 -20.48 -11.97 15.20
C GLY A 30 -19.18 -11.50 14.53
N ASP A 31 -19.12 -11.68 13.21
CA ASP A 31 -17.91 -11.76 12.39
C ASP A 31 -17.26 -10.40 12.03
N TRP A 32 -17.74 -9.28 12.56
CA TRP A 32 -17.16 -7.95 12.30
C TRP A 32 -16.90 -7.19 13.60
N LEU A 33 -15.77 -6.49 13.67
CA LEU A 33 -15.41 -5.70 14.85
C LEU A 33 -16.25 -4.43 14.89
N SER A 34 -17.03 -4.26 15.95
CA SER A 34 -17.65 -2.98 16.28
C SER A 34 -16.59 -1.97 16.73
N ASP A 35 -16.90 -0.67 16.70
CA ASP A 35 -16.02 0.38 17.29
C ASP A 35 -15.60 0.03 18.73
N LYS A 36 -16.52 -0.56 19.49
CA LYS A 36 -16.24 -1.03 20.85
C LYS A 36 -15.23 -2.17 20.87
N SER A 37 -15.37 -3.15 19.97
CA SER A 37 -14.46 -4.29 19.84
C SER A 37 -13.05 -3.85 19.43
N VAL A 38 -12.93 -2.84 18.55
CA VAL A 38 -11.63 -2.25 18.17
C VAL A 38 -10.95 -1.59 19.38
N LEU A 39 -11.69 -0.80 20.16
CA LEU A 39 -11.16 -0.18 21.38
C LEU A 39 -10.76 -1.22 22.43
N GLU A 40 -11.51 -2.31 22.55
CA GLU A 40 -11.16 -3.43 23.42
C GLU A 40 -9.86 -4.12 22.94
N CYS A 41 -9.66 -4.29 21.64
CA CYS A 41 -8.41 -4.82 21.08
C CYS A 41 -7.21 -3.92 21.42
N GLU A 42 -7.37 -2.60 21.33
CA GLU A 42 -6.33 -1.65 21.75
C GLU A 42 -6.02 -1.77 23.25
N GLU A 43 -7.06 -1.91 24.07
CA GLU A 43 -6.91 -2.04 25.52
C GLU A 43 -6.29 -3.38 25.91
N GLU A 44 -6.55 -4.47 25.18
CA GLU A 44 -5.81 -5.73 25.32
C GLU A 44 -4.33 -5.55 24.99
N CYS A 45 -4.00 -4.87 23.89
CA CYS A 45 -2.60 -4.57 23.53
C CYS A 45 -1.91 -3.72 24.61
N ARG A 46 -2.65 -2.78 25.22
CA ARG A 46 -2.18 -1.92 26.31
C ARG A 46 -1.95 -2.72 27.59
N ARG A 47 -2.90 -3.58 27.99
CA ARG A 47 -2.80 -4.45 29.17
C ARG A 47 -1.68 -5.49 29.04
N ALA A 48 -1.48 -6.03 27.83
CA ALA A 48 -0.37 -6.92 27.51
C ALA A 48 0.98 -6.18 27.45
N GLY A 49 0.97 -4.84 27.50
CA GLY A 49 2.18 -4.03 27.47
C GLY A 49 2.89 -4.04 26.12
N VAL A 50 2.25 -4.41 25.03
CA VAL A 50 2.90 -4.51 23.70
C VAL A 50 2.78 -3.24 22.87
N LEU A 51 1.84 -2.35 23.20
CA LEU A 51 1.57 -1.15 22.42
C LEU A 51 2.81 -0.26 22.19
N HIS A 52 3.71 -0.18 23.18
CA HIS A 52 4.96 0.60 23.07
C HIS A 52 6.03 -0.04 22.17
N LEU A 53 5.88 -1.32 21.83
CA LEU A 53 6.77 -2.05 20.91
C LEU A 53 6.26 -1.99 19.47
N MET A 54 4.98 -1.69 19.30
CA MET A 54 4.33 -1.61 17.99
C MET A 54 4.82 -0.40 17.20
N ARG A 55 4.89 -0.57 15.89
CA ARG A 55 5.22 0.48 14.92
C ARG A 55 4.05 0.68 13.98
N MET A 56 3.94 1.88 13.41
CA MET A 56 2.98 2.14 12.34
C MET A 56 3.12 1.06 11.26
N GLY A 57 1.99 0.50 10.81
CA GLY A 57 1.91 -0.60 9.85
C GLY A 57 1.91 -1.99 10.47
N ASP A 58 2.21 -2.17 11.75
CA ASP A 58 2.06 -3.48 12.39
C ASP A 58 0.58 -3.92 12.35
N VAL A 59 0.34 -5.19 12.01
CA VAL A 59 -1.01 -5.74 11.90
C VAL A 59 -1.41 -6.36 13.23
N VAL A 60 -2.63 -6.08 13.68
CA VAL A 60 -3.27 -6.76 14.81
C VAL A 60 -4.37 -7.65 14.26
N TRP A 61 -4.49 -8.87 14.74
CA TRP A 61 -5.56 -9.78 14.36
C TRP A 61 -6.30 -10.25 15.60
N ASP A 62 -7.59 -9.92 15.69
CA ASP A 62 -8.48 -10.52 16.66
C ASP A 62 -8.92 -11.91 16.20
N ILE A 63 -8.33 -12.93 16.84
CA ILE A 63 -8.57 -14.33 16.47
C ILE A 63 -9.95 -14.83 16.92
N ALA A 64 -10.68 -14.04 17.73
CA ALA A 64 -12.03 -14.39 18.15
C ALA A 64 -13.04 -14.38 16.99
N VAL A 65 -12.75 -13.64 15.92
CA VAL A 65 -13.65 -13.39 14.78
C VAL A 65 -13.41 -14.39 13.62
N GLY A 66 -12.44 -15.29 13.77
CA GLY A 66 -12.09 -16.30 12.75
C GLY A 66 -10.96 -15.89 11.81
N ASP A 67 -10.64 -16.75 10.85
CA ASP A 67 -9.52 -16.59 9.90
C ASP A 67 -9.98 -16.52 8.43
N GLU A 68 -11.21 -16.11 8.18
CA GLU A 68 -11.70 -15.91 6.82
C GLU A 68 -11.15 -14.60 6.23
N GLY A 69 -10.37 -14.70 5.15
CA GLY A 69 -9.81 -13.50 4.49
C GLY A 69 -9.00 -12.63 5.47
N ASN A 70 -9.39 -11.37 5.60
CA ASN A 70 -8.81 -10.44 6.58
C ASN A 70 -9.77 -10.06 7.72
N VAL A 71 -10.81 -10.87 7.97
CA VAL A 71 -11.72 -10.63 9.10
C VAL A 71 -10.94 -10.51 10.40
N GLY A 72 -11.29 -9.51 11.21
CA GLY A 72 -10.65 -9.20 12.49
C GLY A 72 -9.23 -8.62 12.39
N ARG A 73 -8.70 -8.35 11.17
CA ARG A 73 -7.38 -7.73 11.00
C ARG A 73 -7.50 -6.21 10.99
N LEU A 74 -6.67 -5.58 11.81
CA LEU A 74 -6.53 -4.15 12.00
C LEU A 74 -5.08 -3.77 11.71
N VAL A 75 -4.85 -2.53 11.31
CA VAL A 75 -3.50 -1.98 11.17
C VAL A 75 -3.27 -0.98 12.31
N TYR A 76 -2.03 -0.84 12.79
CA TYR A 76 -1.68 0.20 13.74
C TYR A 76 -1.18 1.44 13.01
N ASP A 77 -1.76 2.62 13.24
CA ASP A 77 -1.34 3.87 12.59
C ASP A 77 -0.19 4.59 13.34
N GLY A 78 0.27 4.02 14.46
CA GLY A 78 1.21 4.63 15.39
C GLY A 78 0.55 5.28 16.62
N LYS A 79 -0.79 5.33 16.66
CA LYS A 79 -1.57 5.84 17.78
C LYS A 79 -2.79 4.97 18.08
N TYR A 80 -3.51 4.53 17.06
CA TYR A 80 -4.75 3.78 17.11
C TYR A 80 -4.70 2.55 16.20
N LEU A 81 -5.57 1.59 16.49
CA LEU A 81 -5.91 0.51 15.58
C LEU A 81 -7.00 0.97 14.63
N ILE A 82 -6.84 0.56 13.37
CA ILE A 82 -7.64 1.04 12.27
C ILE A 82 -8.08 -0.11 11.38
N ASP A 83 -9.32 -0.05 10.90
CA ASP A 83 -9.87 -1.02 9.96
C ASP A 83 -9.19 -0.93 8.60
N LEU A 84 -9.21 -2.05 7.87
CA LEU A 84 -8.78 -2.11 6.47
C LEU A 84 -9.71 -1.29 5.56
N ASP A 85 -9.23 -0.94 4.37
CA ASP A 85 -10.04 -0.26 3.36
C ASP A 85 -10.69 -1.27 2.41
N TYR A 86 -12.02 -1.31 2.43
CA TYR A 86 -12.83 -2.23 1.62
C TYR A 86 -13.34 -1.59 0.32
N THR A 87 -12.94 -0.34 0.02
CA THR A 87 -13.42 0.43 -1.14
C THR A 87 -13.16 -0.26 -2.49
N TRP A 88 -12.05 -1.00 -2.61
CA TRP A 88 -11.59 -1.56 -3.89
C TRP A 88 -11.49 -3.08 -3.91
N ASN A 89 -11.68 -3.71 -2.75
CA ASN A 89 -11.46 -5.13 -2.54
C ASN A 89 -12.32 -5.62 -1.37
N PRO A 90 -13.16 -6.66 -1.55
CA PRO A 90 -14.13 -7.03 -0.52
C PRO A 90 -13.47 -7.67 0.71
N ILE A 91 -12.21 -8.10 0.59
CA ILE A 91 -11.45 -8.64 1.73
C ILE A 91 -10.60 -7.58 2.43
N GLY A 92 -10.63 -6.32 1.98
CA GLY A 92 -9.88 -5.21 2.59
C GLY A 92 -8.42 -5.12 2.14
N ASP A 93 -7.95 -3.90 1.95
CA ASP A 93 -6.57 -3.52 1.62
C ASP A 93 -6.03 -2.50 2.64
N LEU A 94 -4.78 -2.08 2.46
CA LEU A 94 -4.15 -1.08 3.31
C LEU A 94 -4.91 0.26 3.28
N PRO A 95 -5.26 0.84 4.43
CA PRO A 95 -6.02 2.10 4.45
C PRO A 95 -5.29 3.29 3.85
N LYS A 96 -6.04 4.19 3.20
CA LYS A 96 -5.52 5.35 2.45
C LYS A 96 -4.61 6.32 3.23
N TYR A 97 -4.71 6.33 4.56
CA TYR A 97 -3.93 7.20 5.45
C TYR A 97 -2.65 6.53 5.95
N ILE A 98 -2.45 5.24 5.67
CA ILE A 98 -1.15 4.57 5.82
C ILE A 98 -0.38 4.74 4.51
N PRO A 99 0.71 5.52 4.49
CA PRO A 99 1.43 5.80 3.25
C PRO A 99 2.21 4.57 2.81
N ALA A 100 1.74 3.91 1.74
CA ALA A 100 2.32 2.66 1.25
C ALA A 100 3.82 2.76 0.91
N LEU A 101 4.28 3.94 0.44
CA LEU A 101 5.69 4.20 0.16
C LEU A 101 6.60 4.11 1.39
N ALA A 102 6.06 4.24 2.61
CA ALA A 102 6.83 4.14 3.86
C ALA A 102 7.20 2.70 4.24
N PHE A 103 6.66 1.72 3.51
CA PHE A 103 6.86 0.30 3.75
C PHE A 103 7.43 -0.36 2.50
N PRO A 104 8.30 -1.37 2.60
CA PRO A 104 8.67 -2.13 1.41
C PRO A 104 7.42 -2.72 0.75
N PRO A 105 7.36 -2.88 -0.59
CA PRO A 105 6.18 -3.43 -1.28
C PRO A 105 5.71 -4.80 -0.77
N SER A 106 6.62 -5.57 -0.16
CA SER A 106 6.35 -6.88 0.44
C SER A 106 5.95 -6.85 1.92
N TYR A 107 5.92 -5.67 2.57
CA TYR A 107 5.73 -5.55 4.02
C TYR A 107 4.48 -6.27 4.53
N PHE A 108 3.36 -6.09 3.81
CA PHE A 108 2.07 -6.67 4.17
C PHE A 108 1.82 -8.04 3.53
N HIS A 109 2.82 -8.64 2.89
CA HIS A 109 2.67 -9.96 2.29
C HIS A 109 2.31 -10.98 3.38
N GLN A 110 1.21 -11.72 3.17
CA GLN A 110 0.60 -12.69 4.12
C GLN A 110 0.03 -12.09 5.41
N ALA A 111 0.50 -10.93 5.88
CA ALA A 111 -0.08 -10.22 7.02
C ALA A 111 -1.48 -9.68 6.69
N ILE A 112 -1.60 -8.98 5.55
CA ILE A 112 -2.88 -8.64 4.92
C ILE A 112 -3.00 -9.54 3.68
N ARG A 113 -3.98 -10.44 3.72
CA ARG A 113 -4.24 -11.38 2.64
C ARG A 113 -4.77 -10.65 1.42
N THR A 114 -4.41 -11.15 0.26
CA THR A 114 -4.95 -10.72 -1.03
C THR A 114 -5.98 -11.74 -1.51
N GLY A 115 -7.03 -11.30 -2.18
CA GLY A 115 -8.19 -12.14 -2.49
C GLY A 115 -7.87 -13.21 -3.53
N VAL A 116 -8.69 -14.25 -3.57
CA VAL A 116 -8.57 -15.34 -4.56
C VAL A 116 -8.80 -14.80 -5.99
N VAL A 117 -9.66 -13.79 -6.13
CA VAL A 117 -9.97 -13.13 -7.41
C VAL A 117 -8.89 -12.12 -7.81
N THR A 118 -8.30 -11.41 -6.84
CA THR A 118 -7.22 -10.45 -7.09
C THR A 118 -6.06 -10.69 -6.14
N SER A 119 -5.01 -11.36 -6.61
CA SER A 119 -3.77 -11.63 -5.86
C SER A 119 -2.89 -10.38 -5.64
N ASN A 120 -3.29 -9.26 -6.24
CA ASN A 120 -2.57 -8.01 -6.28
C ASN A 120 -3.17 -6.98 -5.31
N PRO A 121 -2.43 -6.55 -4.28
CA PRO A 121 -2.93 -5.64 -3.26
C PRO A 121 -3.13 -4.23 -3.83
N VAL A 122 -4.13 -3.52 -3.29
CA VAL A 122 -4.36 -2.11 -3.58
C VAL A 122 -3.54 -1.25 -2.62
N VAL A 123 -2.90 -0.22 -3.15
CA VAL A 123 -2.07 0.73 -2.41
C VAL A 123 -2.37 2.17 -2.82
N HIS A 124 -2.19 3.09 -1.89
CA HIS A 124 -2.31 4.52 -2.12
C HIS A 124 -0.92 5.16 -2.29
N VAL A 125 -0.57 5.50 -3.53
CA VAL A 125 0.71 6.09 -3.94
C VAL A 125 0.47 7.33 -4.78
N ASP A 126 1.08 8.45 -4.41
CA ASP A 126 1.06 9.67 -5.21
C ASP A 126 2.23 9.67 -6.20
N ILE A 127 1.94 9.53 -7.49
CA ILE A 127 2.95 9.51 -8.57
C ILE A 127 3.22 10.89 -9.18
N SER A 128 2.50 11.93 -8.74
CA SER A 128 2.65 13.28 -9.30
C SER A 128 4.07 13.87 -9.25
N PRO A 129 4.94 13.53 -8.25
CA PRO A 129 6.33 13.99 -8.26
C PRO A 129 7.15 13.50 -9.46
N TRP A 130 6.74 12.40 -10.10
CA TRP A 130 7.43 11.80 -11.25
C TRP A 130 6.70 12.01 -12.58
N GLY A 131 5.68 12.88 -12.60
CA GLY A 131 4.82 13.04 -13.77
C GLY A 131 5.56 13.38 -15.07
N GLU A 132 6.59 14.24 -15.02
CA GLU A 132 7.38 14.58 -16.22
C GLU A 132 8.17 13.38 -16.78
N GLU A 133 8.72 12.53 -15.91
CA GLU A 133 9.42 11.31 -16.31
C GLU A 133 8.43 10.30 -16.92
N ILE A 134 7.25 10.17 -16.31
CA ILE A 134 6.16 9.34 -16.82
C ILE A 134 5.68 9.84 -18.19
N ALA A 135 5.51 11.15 -18.37
CA ALA A 135 5.11 11.73 -19.65
C ALA A 135 6.12 11.44 -20.75
N LYS A 136 7.42 11.55 -20.44
CA LYS A 136 8.50 11.27 -21.38
C LYS A 136 8.58 9.81 -21.82
N ASN A 137 8.29 8.88 -20.90
CA ASN A 137 8.45 7.44 -21.14
C ASN A 137 7.16 6.73 -21.59
N LEU A 138 6.06 7.47 -21.76
CA LEU A 138 4.75 6.90 -22.07
C LEU A 138 4.71 6.29 -23.49
N GLN A 139 4.24 5.05 -23.57
CA GLN A 139 4.09 4.30 -24.81
C GLN A 139 2.79 3.49 -24.82
N LEU A 140 2.18 3.34 -26.00
CA LEU A 140 1.08 2.40 -26.23
C LEU A 140 1.67 1.08 -26.74
N LEU A 141 1.47 0.01 -25.99
CA LEU A 141 2.04 -1.31 -26.27
C LEU A 141 0.94 -2.35 -26.51
N GLN A 142 1.24 -3.30 -27.39
CA GLN A 142 0.44 -4.50 -27.56
C GLN A 142 0.95 -5.59 -26.62
N ASP A 143 0.14 -5.98 -25.64
CA ASP A 143 0.44 -7.04 -24.67
C ASP A 143 -0.28 -8.33 -25.08
N ARG A 144 0.42 -9.46 -25.01
CA ARG A 144 -0.12 -10.80 -25.33
C ARG A 144 -0.16 -11.62 -24.06
N VAL A 145 -1.37 -11.86 -23.56
CA VAL A 145 -1.59 -12.58 -22.31
C VAL A 145 -2.23 -13.92 -22.61
N LYS A 146 -1.68 -15.00 -22.04
CA LYS A 146 -2.33 -16.30 -22.01
C LYS A 146 -3.43 -16.28 -20.95
N THR A 147 -4.66 -16.53 -21.36
CA THR A 147 -5.80 -16.63 -20.45
C THR A 147 -6.34 -18.05 -20.53
N GLU A 148 -6.54 -18.68 -19.38
CA GLU A 148 -7.22 -19.97 -19.31
C GLU A 148 -8.73 -19.75 -19.30
N THR A 149 -9.44 -20.45 -20.18
CA THR A 149 -10.91 -20.46 -20.18
C THR A 149 -11.44 -21.27 -19.00
N PRO A 150 -12.69 -21.06 -18.56
CA PRO A 150 -13.30 -21.85 -17.48
C PRO A 150 -13.31 -23.39 -17.73
N GLN A 151 -13.06 -23.82 -18.96
CA GLN A 151 -13.00 -25.23 -19.39
C GLN A 151 -11.55 -25.76 -19.50
N GLY A 152 -10.55 -24.97 -19.11
CA GLY A 152 -9.13 -25.37 -19.09
C GLY A 152 -8.37 -25.16 -20.41
N ALA A 153 -8.97 -24.55 -21.43
CA ALA A 153 -8.26 -24.24 -22.68
C ALA A 153 -7.49 -22.90 -22.57
N GLU A 154 -6.21 -22.88 -22.93
CA GLU A 154 -5.39 -21.66 -23.01
C GLU A 154 -5.67 -20.88 -24.31
N HIS A 155 -6.00 -19.60 -24.20
CA HIS A 155 -6.14 -18.68 -25.32
C HIS A 155 -5.17 -17.51 -25.21
N ASN A 156 -4.55 -17.13 -26.32
CA ASN A 156 -3.78 -15.89 -26.40
C ASN A 156 -4.71 -14.71 -26.66
N VAL A 157 -4.81 -13.81 -25.69
CA VAL A 157 -5.57 -12.57 -25.81
C VAL A 157 -4.59 -11.42 -26.03
N VAL A 158 -4.86 -10.64 -27.07
CA VAL A 158 -4.16 -9.40 -27.34
C VAL A 158 -4.89 -8.27 -26.64
N ARG A 159 -4.19 -7.49 -25.83
CA ARG A 159 -4.71 -6.26 -25.23
C ARG A 159 -3.76 -5.10 -25.51
N TRP A 160 -4.32 -3.90 -25.63
CA TRP A 160 -3.54 -2.68 -25.71
C TRP A 160 -3.38 -2.09 -24.30
N VAL A 161 -2.17 -1.63 -23.97
CA VAL A 161 -1.83 -1.11 -22.64
C VAL A 161 -1.00 0.16 -22.81
N HIS A 162 -1.37 1.22 -22.11
CA HIS A 162 -0.49 2.37 -21.92
C HIS A 162 0.51 2.02 -20.82
N ARG A 163 1.79 2.03 -21.15
CA ARG A 163 2.88 1.76 -20.21
C ARG A 163 3.82 2.94 -20.14
N SER A 164 4.25 3.28 -18.94
CA SER A 164 5.34 4.22 -18.71
C SER A 164 6.19 3.75 -17.52
N SER A 165 7.25 4.47 -17.21
CA SER A 165 8.08 4.21 -16.05
C SER A 165 8.72 5.46 -15.49
N PHE A 166 9.08 5.40 -14.21
CA PHE A 166 9.90 6.40 -13.52
C PHE A 166 10.85 5.73 -12.54
N VAL A 167 11.86 6.46 -12.08
CA VAL A 167 12.87 5.91 -11.16
C VAL A 167 12.80 6.58 -9.80
N ILE A 168 12.63 5.78 -8.75
CA ILE A 168 12.82 6.22 -7.37
C ILE A 168 14.29 5.97 -7.03
N ARG A 169 15.07 7.05 -6.98
CA ARG A 169 16.52 6.96 -6.75
C ARG A 169 16.83 7.16 -5.27
N PRO A 170 17.76 6.38 -4.68
CA PRO A 170 18.37 6.76 -3.42
C PRO A 170 18.90 8.19 -3.58
N PRO A 171 18.58 9.11 -2.67
CA PRO A 171 19.09 10.46 -2.75
C PRO A 171 20.62 10.42 -2.71
N ALA A 172 21.27 11.32 -3.45
CA ALA A 172 22.72 11.36 -3.54
C ALA A 172 23.31 11.43 -2.14
N ARG A 173 24.33 10.60 -1.85
CA ARG A 173 25.07 10.66 -0.59
C ARG A 173 25.73 12.03 -0.48
N VAL A 174 25.04 12.98 0.13
CA VAL A 174 25.70 14.19 0.61
C VAL A 174 26.44 13.75 1.86
N MET A 175 27.77 13.77 1.82
CA MET A 175 28.60 13.76 3.03
C MET A 175 28.30 15.03 3.82
N GLN A 176 27.14 15.10 4.48
CA GLN A 176 26.91 16.14 5.47
C GLN A 176 27.61 15.71 6.75
N ARG A 177 28.73 16.37 7.05
CA ARG A 177 29.31 16.42 8.38
C ARG A 177 28.28 17.07 9.31
N GLY A 178 27.42 16.27 9.94
CA GLY A 178 26.64 16.74 11.08
C GLY A 178 27.57 17.08 12.25
N PRO A 179 27.19 18.00 13.17
CA PRO A 179 27.98 18.26 14.37
C PRO A 179 28.02 16.98 15.21
N SER A 180 29.22 16.41 15.30
CA SER A 180 29.48 15.23 16.10
C SER A 180 29.49 15.65 17.57
N VAL A 181 28.45 15.30 18.33
CA VAL A 181 28.47 15.52 19.79
C VAL A 181 29.38 14.50 20.47
N ASN A 182 29.63 13.32 19.89
CA ASN A 182 30.37 12.22 20.53
C ASN A 182 31.30 11.39 19.61
N GLY A 183 31.91 11.97 18.58
CA GLY A 183 32.94 11.30 17.74
C GLY A 183 32.44 10.21 16.78
N TRP A 184 31.25 9.66 16.97
CA TRP A 184 30.63 8.64 16.11
C TRP A 184 29.45 9.23 15.34
N GLY A 185 29.75 9.97 14.26
CA GLY A 185 28.71 10.38 13.33
C GLY A 185 28.22 9.17 12.55
N GLN A 186 27.06 8.60 12.91
CA GLN A 186 26.41 7.63 12.04
C GLN A 186 26.09 8.32 10.71
N PRO A 187 26.47 7.74 9.56
CA PRO A 187 26.05 8.27 8.28
C PRO A 187 24.52 8.14 8.19
N HIS A 188 23.80 9.26 8.32
CA HIS A 188 22.39 9.27 7.95
C HIS A 188 22.32 8.96 6.46
N THR A 189 21.76 7.80 6.12
CA THR A 189 21.41 7.53 4.72
C THR A 189 20.41 8.60 4.32
N PRO A 190 20.69 9.39 3.26
CA PRO A 190 19.71 10.36 2.81
C PRO A 190 18.46 9.57 2.40
N ARG A 191 17.28 10.09 2.73
CA ARG A 191 15.99 9.45 2.44
C ARG A 191 15.07 10.42 1.72
N ILE A 192 14.18 9.91 0.88
CA ILE A 192 13.21 10.72 0.15
C ILE A 192 12.00 10.90 1.06
N ALA A 193 11.65 12.14 1.42
CA ALA A 193 10.46 12.41 2.22
C ALA A 193 9.19 12.11 1.41
N ILE A 194 8.16 11.56 2.05
CA ILE A 194 6.84 11.37 1.43
C ILE A 194 6.07 12.69 1.60
N PRO A 195 5.58 13.31 0.51
CA PRO A 195 4.79 14.54 0.60
C PRO A 195 3.60 14.40 1.54
N ASP A 196 3.25 15.50 2.22
CA ASP A 196 2.08 15.58 3.11
C ASP A 196 2.07 14.59 4.29
N THR A 197 3.22 14.00 4.62
CA THR A 197 3.37 13.11 5.79
C THR A 197 4.31 13.71 6.85
N ASN A 198 3.99 13.47 8.12
CA ASN A 198 4.81 13.94 9.24
C ASN A 198 6.06 13.05 9.42
N ASN A 199 7.19 13.47 8.84
CA ASN A 199 8.50 12.82 8.98
C ASN A 199 8.58 11.38 8.47
N LEU A 200 7.74 10.98 7.50
CA LEU A 200 7.84 9.68 6.85
C LEU A 200 8.65 9.76 5.56
N PHE A 201 9.32 8.66 5.25
CA PHE A 201 10.25 8.57 4.14
C PHE A 201 9.96 7.34 3.30
N ILE A 202 10.25 7.41 2.01
CA ILE A 202 10.14 6.28 1.09
C ILE A 202 11.12 5.20 1.54
N ASP A 203 10.59 4.01 1.78
CA ASP A 203 11.38 2.83 2.13
C ASP A 203 12.28 2.42 0.97
N SER A 204 13.49 1.96 1.29
CA SER A 204 14.47 1.56 0.28
C SER A 204 14.02 0.40 -0.62
N GLY A 205 13.03 -0.39 -0.19
CA GLY A 205 12.41 -1.44 -1.01
C GLY A 205 11.67 -0.90 -2.25
N TRP A 206 11.37 0.39 -2.30
CA TRP A 206 10.83 1.06 -3.48
C TRP A 206 11.91 1.62 -4.42
N TYR A 207 13.18 1.64 -4.02
CA TYR A 207 14.23 2.21 -4.85
C TYR A 207 14.48 1.33 -6.09
N GLY A 208 14.50 1.96 -7.26
CA GLY A 208 14.54 1.28 -8.54
C GLY A 208 13.54 1.88 -9.53
N THR A 209 13.13 1.06 -10.49
CA THR A 209 12.19 1.45 -11.53
C THR A 209 10.77 1.11 -11.10
N ILE A 210 9.85 2.06 -11.23
CA ILE A 210 8.42 1.81 -11.11
C ILE A 210 7.82 1.85 -12.51
N VAL A 211 7.21 0.75 -12.92
CA VAL A 211 6.48 0.64 -14.19
C VAL A 211 5.00 0.90 -13.90
N VAL A 212 4.42 1.87 -14.60
CA VAL A 212 3.00 2.22 -14.46
C VAL A 212 2.25 1.74 -15.69
N GLU A 213 1.19 0.97 -15.49
CA GLU A 213 0.32 0.47 -16.55
C GLU A 213 -1.12 0.97 -16.37
N THR A 214 -1.79 1.22 -17.49
CA THR A 214 -3.23 1.43 -17.55
C THR A 214 -3.78 0.86 -18.86
N GLU A 215 -5.10 0.72 -18.97
CA GLU A 215 -5.74 0.16 -20.17
C GLU A 215 -5.43 0.99 -21.42
N GLY A 216 -5.42 0.37 -22.60
CA GLY A 216 -5.13 1.00 -23.88
C GLY A 216 -6.20 1.98 -24.39
N THR A 217 -7.16 2.37 -23.56
CA THR A 217 -8.25 3.29 -23.91
C THR A 217 -7.84 4.74 -23.69
N ASN A 218 -8.52 5.69 -24.36
CA ASN A 218 -8.25 7.11 -24.20
C ASN A 218 -8.64 7.62 -22.81
N GLU A 219 -9.67 7.04 -22.21
CA GLU A 219 -10.14 7.37 -20.86
C GLU A 219 -9.11 6.97 -19.80
N ALA A 220 -8.54 5.76 -19.95
CA ALA A 220 -7.49 5.25 -19.08
C ALA A 220 -6.20 6.08 -19.21
N LEU A 221 -5.86 6.51 -20.43
CA LEU A 221 -4.76 7.44 -20.67
C LEU A 221 -5.00 8.80 -19.99
N ALA A 222 -6.18 9.38 -20.16
CA ALA A 222 -6.53 10.67 -19.55
C ALA A 222 -6.46 10.59 -18.01
N ASP A 223 -6.95 9.50 -17.41
CA ASP A 223 -6.82 9.24 -15.97
C ASP A 223 -5.35 9.19 -15.53
N LEU A 224 -4.49 8.46 -16.26
CA LEU A 224 -3.05 8.43 -15.96
C LEU A 224 -2.39 9.81 -16.07
N GLN A 225 -2.73 10.60 -17.09
CA GLN A 225 -2.22 11.96 -17.25
C GLN A 225 -2.61 12.85 -16.06
N GLU A 226 -3.83 12.72 -15.57
CA GLU A 226 -4.33 13.50 -14.44
C GLU A 226 -3.61 13.14 -13.13
N ARG A 227 -3.25 11.87 -12.94
CA ARG A 227 -2.45 11.38 -11.79
C ARG A 227 -1.03 11.93 -11.77
N CYS A 228 -0.48 12.26 -12.93
CA CYS A 228 0.88 12.80 -13.05
C CYS A 228 1.00 14.27 -12.62
N GLY A 229 -0.12 14.94 -12.26
CA GLY A 229 -0.11 16.31 -11.77
C GLY A 229 0.01 17.38 -12.87
N PRO A 230 -0.07 18.66 -12.49
CA PRO A 230 -0.35 19.76 -13.42
C PRO A 230 0.80 20.19 -14.35
N ARG A 231 2.01 19.65 -14.17
CA ARG A 231 3.20 20.01 -14.98
C ARG A 231 3.56 18.97 -16.03
N ALA A 232 3.07 17.75 -15.89
CA ALA A 232 3.46 16.62 -16.73
C ALA A 232 2.80 16.63 -18.11
N PHE A 233 1.53 17.05 -18.16
CA PHE A 233 0.71 17.04 -19.37
C PHE A 233 -0.09 18.35 -19.48
N PRO A 234 -0.58 18.70 -20.69
CA PRO A 234 -1.45 19.86 -20.85
C PRO A 234 -2.66 19.80 -19.91
N PRO A 235 -3.08 20.94 -19.33
CA PRO A 235 -4.16 20.97 -18.36
C PRO A 235 -5.48 20.52 -18.98
N GLN A 236 -6.15 19.59 -18.32
CA GLN A 236 -7.50 19.14 -18.67
C GLN A 236 -8.58 19.91 -17.89
N PRO A 237 -9.84 19.96 -18.39
CA PRO A 237 -10.95 20.59 -17.70
C PRO A 237 -11.17 19.97 -16.32
N ARG A 238 -11.23 20.80 -15.27
CA ARG A 238 -11.48 20.35 -13.89
C ARG A 238 -12.95 20.54 -13.52
N PRO A 239 -13.55 19.61 -12.74
CA PRO A 239 -14.89 19.83 -12.21
C PRO A 239 -14.91 21.04 -11.28
N SER A 240 -15.99 21.82 -11.31
CA SER A 240 -16.11 23.07 -10.54
C SER A 240 -16.36 22.85 -9.04
N ASN A 241 -16.81 21.66 -8.63
CA ASN A 241 -17.20 21.37 -7.25
C ASN A 241 -15.99 20.93 -6.38
N PRO A 242 -15.67 21.63 -5.28
CA PRO A 242 -14.55 21.30 -4.39
C PRO A 242 -14.63 19.91 -3.75
N ALA A 243 -15.82 19.43 -3.39
CA ALA A 243 -15.98 18.11 -2.77
C ALA A 243 -15.66 16.97 -3.75
N GLN A 244 -16.11 17.12 -5.00
CA GLN A 244 -15.80 16.16 -6.07
C GLN A 244 -14.31 16.18 -6.42
N GLN A 245 -13.67 17.35 -6.40
CA GLN A 245 -12.22 17.46 -6.61
C GLN A 245 -11.44 16.68 -5.55
N LYS A 246 -11.81 16.79 -4.26
CA LYS A 246 -11.14 16.06 -3.18
C LYS A 246 -11.29 14.55 -3.35
N ALA A 247 -12.50 14.06 -3.63
CA ALA A 247 -12.74 12.64 -3.88
C ALA A 247 -11.94 12.11 -5.09
N GLN A 248 -11.89 12.88 -6.18
CA GLN A 248 -11.07 12.53 -7.35
C GLN A 248 -9.57 12.53 -7.04
N GLN A 249 -9.08 13.46 -6.22
CA GLN A 249 -7.67 13.46 -5.79
C GLN A 249 -7.31 12.21 -4.99
N GLU A 250 -8.21 11.68 -4.17
CA GLU A 250 -7.96 10.42 -3.45
C GLU A 250 -7.89 9.22 -4.40
N VAL A 251 -8.81 9.12 -5.37
CA VAL A 251 -8.84 8.04 -6.36
C VAL A 251 -7.57 8.02 -7.23
N LYS A 252 -7.01 9.18 -7.54
CA LYS A 252 -5.77 9.33 -8.33
C LYS A 252 -4.55 8.69 -7.68
N LYS A 253 -4.59 8.45 -6.37
CA LYS A 253 -3.52 7.79 -5.64
C LYS A 253 -3.68 6.26 -5.61
N VAL A 254 -4.75 5.70 -6.16
CA VAL A 254 -5.05 4.27 -6.01
C VAL A 254 -4.42 3.44 -7.13
N PHE A 255 -3.59 2.47 -6.74
CA PHE A 255 -2.91 1.55 -7.65
C PHE A 255 -2.96 0.11 -7.13
N ARG A 256 -2.96 -0.87 -8.03
CA ARG A 256 -2.67 -2.27 -7.70
C ARG A 256 -1.20 -2.57 -7.95
N ILE A 257 -0.53 -3.23 -7.02
CA ILE A 257 0.82 -3.76 -7.26
C ILE A 257 0.69 -5.07 -8.05
N LEU A 258 1.23 -5.11 -9.26
CA LEU A 258 1.22 -6.29 -10.13
C LEU A 258 2.39 -7.21 -9.77
N ARG A 259 2.17 -8.12 -8.82
CA ARG A 259 3.22 -8.99 -8.29
C ARG A 259 3.79 -9.92 -9.35
N GLU A 260 2.93 -10.43 -10.24
CA GLU A 260 3.30 -11.33 -11.33
C GLU A 260 4.18 -10.69 -12.40
N LYS A 261 4.16 -9.35 -12.51
CA LYS A 261 5.02 -8.59 -13.44
C LYS A 261 6.23 -7.96 -12.76
N SER A 262 6.22 -7.87 -11.43
CA SER A 262 7.28 -7.23 -10.67
C SER A 262 8.49 -8.15 -10.52
N ARG A 263 9.69 -7.56 -10.43
CA ARG A 263 10.97 -8.25 -10.27
C ARG A 263 11.90 -7.41 -9.38
N PRO A 264 13.01 -7.98 -8.84
CA PRO A 264 13.94 -7.19 -8.03
C PRO A 264 14.41 -5.92 -8.75
N GLY A 265 14.23 -4.76 -8.11
CA GLY A 265 14.56 -3.44 -8.67
C GLY A 265 13.55 -2.86 -9.67
N GLU A 266 12.47 -3.58 -9.98
CA GLU A 266 11.39 -3.11 -10.85
C GLU A 266 10.01 -3.52 -10.32
N ILE A 267 9.21 -2.54 -9.93
CA ILE A 267 7.86 -2.77 -9.38
C ILE A 267 6.84 -2.32 -10.42
N CYS A 268 5.95 -3.22 -10.81
CA CYS A 268 4.85 -2.91 -11.71
C CYS A 268 3.60 -2.52 -10.91
N ILE A 269 2.99 -1.40 -11.26
CA ILE A 269 1.71 -0.94 -10.69
C ILE A 269 0.70 -0.65 -11.79
N LYS A 270 -0.58 -0.95 -11.52
CA LYS A 270 -1.70 -0.62 -12.42
C LYS A 270 -2.59 0.43 -11.77
N ALA A 271 -2.95 1.48 -12.52
CA ALA A 271 -3.96 2.44 -12.06
C ALA A 271 -5.30 1.74 -11.83
N VAL A 272 -5.95 2.03 -10.71
CA VAL A 272 -7.31 1.55 -10.39
C VAL A 272 -8.28 2.69 -10.62
N GLY A 273 -9.20 2.50 -11.55
CA GLY A 273 -10.20 3.50 -11.90
C GLY A 273 -11.46 3.41 -11.06
N ILE A 274 -12.26 4.47 -10.98
CA ILE A 274 -13.53 4.51 -10.21
C ILE A 274 -14.51 3.37 -10.53
N LYS A 275 -14.45 2.83 -11.76
CA LYS A 275 -15.29 1.71 -12.20
C LYS A 275 -14.97 0.39 -11.49
N GLU A 276 -13.78 0.27 -10.90
CA GLU A 276 -13.34 -0.89 -10.13
C GLU A 276 -13.71 -0.78 -8.64
N ARG A 277 -14.35 0.33 -8.23
CA ARG A 277 -14.80 0.52 -6.85
C ARG A 277 -15.92 -0.47 -6.54
N ILE A 278 -15.84 -1.07 -5.37
CA ILE A 278 -16.88 -1.96 -4.84
C ILE A 278 -17.84 -1.05 -4.07
N LEU A 279 -19.12 -1.14 -4.45
CA LEU A 279 -20.20 -0.23 -4.01
C LEU A 279 -20.29 -0.13 -2.49
#